data_AF-A0A8T4VZP7-F1
#
_entry.id   AF-A0A8T4VZP7-F1
#
_cell.length_a   1.000
_cell.length_b   1.000
_cell.length_c   1.000
_cell.angle_alpha   90.00
_cell.angle_beta   90.00
_cell.angle_gamma   90.00
#
_symmetry.space_group_name_H-M   'P 1'
#
loop_
_entity.id
_entity.type
_entity.pdbx_description
1 polymer ?
#
loop_
_entity_poly.entity_id
_entity_poly.type
_entity_poly.pdbx_seq_one_letter_code
_entity_poly.pdbx_strand_id
1 'polypeptide(L)' 'DLLVPILAPGLGAWGGADGAGMEAITEEHPEYESWVDPIWTPPSGEIESVLFSLQAAIGGGVIGYYLNATPQD' A
#
# COMPACT_ATOMS: atom_id res chain seq x y z
N ASP A 1 -3.29 20.10 -8.10
CA ASP A 1 -3.12 19.37 -6.84
C ASP A 1 -3.30 17.85 -6.89
N LEU A 2 -3.97 17.26 -7.89
CA LEU A 2 -4.12 15.79 -7.99
C LEU A 2 -2.86 15.03 -8.45
N LEU A 3 -1.92 15.70 -9.11
CA LEU A 3 -0.77 15.05 -9.77
C LEU A 3 0.54 15.11 -8.97
N VAL A 4 0.56 15.87 -7.87
CA VAL A 4 1.73 16.03 -7.00
C VAL A 4 2.27 14.69 -6.47
N PRO A 5 1.44 13.74 -5.99
CA PRO A 5 1.97 12.48 -5.48
C PRO A 5 2.47 11.53 -6.59
N ILE A 6 2.07 11.73 -7.84
CA ILE A 6 2.45 10.87 -8.98
C ILE A 6 3.79 11.33 -9.60
N LEU A 7 4.05 12.64 -9.58
CA LEU A 7 5.22 13.24 -10.25
C LEU A 7 6.38 13.55 -9.31
N ALA A 8 6.19 13.42 -7.99
CA ALA A 8 7.26 13.61 -7.03
C ALA A 8 8.27 12.44 -7.10
N PRO A 9 9.56 12.71 -7.35
CA PRO A 9 10.59 11.67 -7.33
C PRO A 9 10.64 11.05 -5.93
N GLY A 10 10.44 9.73 -5.85
CA GLY A 10 10.46 8.98 -4.59
C GLY A 10 9.11 8.38 -4.15
N LEU A 11 7.99 8.79 -4.75
CA LEU A 11 6.68 8.17 -4.48
C LEU A 11 6.33 7.04 -5.47
N GLY A 12 7.17 6.74 -6.47
CA GLY A 12 6.94 5.59 -7.37
C GLY A 12 7.22 4.22 -6.72
N ALA A 13 7.92 4.22 -5.58
CA ALA A 13 8.25 3.03 -4.80
C ALA A 13 7.38 3.01 -3.54
N TRP A 14 6.07 2.81 -3.70
CA TRP A 14 5.23 2.37 -2.58
C TRP A 14 5.55 0.90 -2.30
N GLY A 15 6.76 0.61 -1.82
CA GLY A 15 6.97 -0.62 -1.07
C GLY A 15 6.05 -0.56 0.14
N GLY A 16 5.38 -1.68 0.46
CA GLY A 16 4.49 -1.72 1.62
C GLY A 16 5.16 -1.11 2.86
N ALA A 17 4.39 -0.42 3.71
CA ALA A 17 4.89 0.19 4.93
C ALA A 17 5.71 -0.80 5.79
N ASP A 18 5.37 -2.09 5.67
CA ASP A 18 6.05 -3.23 6.29
C ASP A 18 7.54 -3.30 5.93
N GLY A 19 7.94 -2.96 4.69
CA GLY A 19 9.35 -2.96 4.27
C GLY A 19 10.16 -1.87 4.96
N ALA A 20 9.62 -0.65 5.04
CA ALA A 20 10.27 0.48 5.71
C ALA A 20 10.34 0.28 7.24
N GLY A 21 9.30 -0.32 7.83
CA GLY A 21 9.30 -0.67 9.26
C GLY A 21 10.32 -1.76 9.58
N MET A 22 10.45 -2.77 8.73
CA MET A 22 11.39 -3.87 8.93
C MET A 22 12.85 -3.41 8.79
N GLU A 23 13.15 -2.50 7.87
CA GLU A 23 14.47 -1.89 7.71
C GLU A 23 14.90 -1.11 8.97
N ALA A 24 14.01 -0.27 9.52
CA ALA A 24 14.28 0.49 10.74
C ALA A 24 14.50 -0.41 11.97
N ILE A 25 13.70 -1.46 12.13
CA ILE A 25 13.83 -2.42 13.24
C ILE A 25 15.14 -3.20 13.13
N THR A 26 15.53 -3.61 11.91
CA THR A 26 16.77 -4.38 11.69
C THR A 26 18.01 -3.52 11.92
N GLU A 27 17.94 -2.20 11.67
CA GLU A 27 19.02 -1.25 11.93
C GLU A 27 19.20 -0.95 13.42
N GLU A 28 18.11 -0.78 14.17
CA GLU A 28 18.15 -0.44 15.60
C GLU A 28 18.32 -1.68 16.52
N HIS A 29 17.81 -2.83 16.08
CA HIS A 29 17.86 -4.11 16.81
C HIS A 29 18.22 -5.27 15.87
N PRO A 30 19.53 -5.46 15.57
CA PRO A 30 19.98 -6.48 14.62
C PRO A 30 19.71 -7.93 15.08
N GLU A 31 19.49 -8.14 16.39
CA GLU A 31 19.08 -9.43 16.96
C GLU A 31 17.56 -9.69 16.96
N TYR A 32 16.74 -8.78 16.41
CA TYR A 32 15.29 -8.94 16.37
C TYR A 32 14.89 -10.10 15.44
N GLU A 33 14.33 -11.16 16.02
CA GLU A 33 13.66 -12.24 15.29
C GLU A 33 12.15 -11.97 15.18
N SER A 34 11.58 -12.22 14.01
CA SER A 34 10.14 -12.06 13.79
C SER A 34 9.36 -13.01 14.71
N TRP A 35 8.40 -12.47 15.46
CA TRP A 35 7.52 -13.25 16.33
C TRP A 35 6.33 -13.89 15.58
N VAL A 36 6.11 -13.51 14.32
CA VAL A 36 5.08 -14.06 13.43
C VAL A 36 5.64 -14.13 12.01
N ASP A 37 5.55 -15.29 11.39
CA ASP A 37 5.85 -15.45 9.97
C ASP A 37 4.60 -15.19 9.12
N PRO A 38 4.73 -14.51 7.97
CA PRO A 38 3.61 -14.38 7.04
C PRO A 38 3.17 -15.76 6.56
N ILE A 39 1.89 -16.07 6.79
CA ILE A 39 1.25 -17.34 6.37
C ILE A 39 1.36 -17.52 4.84
N TRP A 40 1.41 -16.41 4.11
CA TRP A 40 1.61 -16.39 2.67
C TRP A 40 2.32 -15.10 2.26
N THR A 41 3.41 -15.24 1.52
CA THR A 41 4.10 -14.13 0.86
C THR A 41 3.81 -14.20 -0.64
N PRO A 42 3.44 -13.09 -1.30
CA PRO A 42 3.24 -13.06 -2.74
C PRO A 42 4.47 -13.62 -3.48
N PRO A 43 4.29 -14.48 -4.50
CA PRO A 43 5.41 -15.05 -5.25
C PRO A 43 6.25 -14.00 -6.00
N SER A 44 5.70 -12.80 -6.22
CA SER A 44 6.39 -11.66 -6.83
C SER A 44 5.79 -10.32 -6.37
N GLY A 45 6.60 -9.27 -6.41
CA GLY A 45 6.14 -7.90 -6.14
C GLY A 45 5.13 -7.37 -7.17
N GLU A 46 5.06 -7.98 -8.35
CA GLU A 46 4.01 -7.68 -9.33
C GLU A 46 2.64 -8.13 -8.85
N ILE A 47 2.55 -9.32 -8.22
CA ILE A 47 1.31 -9.84 -7.65
C ILE A 47 0.87 -8.95 -6.47
N GLU A 48 1.81 -8.51 -5.63
CA GLU A 48 1.55 -7.55 -4.56
C GLU A 48 0.94 -6.24 -5.11
N SER A 49 1.54 -5.69 -6.18
CA SER A 49 1.07 -4.46 -6.84
C SER A 49 -0.32 -4.65 -7.48
N VAL A 50 -0.60 -5.81 -8.08
CA VAL A 50 -1.91 -6.15 -8.64
C VAL A 50 -2.97 -6.26 -7.54
N LEU A 51 -2.65 -6.89 -6.41
CA LEU A 51 -3.57 -7.00 -5.27
C LEU A 51 -3.83 -5.64 -4.61
N PHE A 52 -2.82 -4.79 -4.52
CA PHE A 52 -2.96 -3.42 -4.01
C PHE A 52 -3.84 -2.56 -4.92
N SER A 53 -3.57 -2.57 -6.23
CA SER A 53 -4.35 -1.80 -7.20
C SER A 53 -5.80 -2.27 -7.30
N LEU A 54 -6.07 -3.57 -7.17
CA LEU A 54 -7.43 -4.11 -7.10
C LEU A 54 -8.18 -3.60 -5.86
N GLN A 55 -7.56 -3.61 -4.69
CA GLN A 55 -8.15 -3.07 -3.46
C GLN A 55 -8.44 -1.57 -3.59
N ALA A 56 -7.52 -0.82 -4.18
CA ALA A 56 -7.70 0.61 -4.44
C ALA A 56 -8.86 0.87 -5.43
N ALA A 57 -8.99 0.06 -6.49
CA ALA A 57 -10.07 0.18 -7.46
C ALA A 57 -11.44 -0.10 -6.84
N ILE A 58 -11.55 -1.13 -6.00
CA ILE A 58 -12.79 -1.45 -5.27
C ILE A 58 -13.12 -0.34 -4.27
N GLY A 59 -12.15 0.08 -3.45
CA GLY A 59 -12.34 1.16 -2.48
C GLY A 59 -12.76 2.48 -3.14
N GLY A 60 -12.11 2.84 -4.24
CA GLY A 60 -12.47 4.00 -5.06
C GLY A 60 -13.86 3.88 -5.68
N GLY A 61 -14.25 2.70 -6.15
CA GLY A 61 -15.59 2.43 -6.67
C GLY A 61 -16.69 2.57 -5.62
N VAL A 62 -16.45 2.06 -4.40
CA VAL A 62 -17.37 2.20 -3.26
C VAL A 62 -17.52 3.67 -2.87
N ILE A 63 -16.40 4.38 -2.69
CA ILE A 63 -16.41 5.82 -2.34
C ILE A 63 -17.10 6.62 -3.45
N GLY A 64 -16.78 6.37 -4.71
CA GLY A 64 -17.39 7.04 -5.87
C GLY A 64 -18.90 6.80 -5.95
N TYR A 65 -19.36 5.59 -5.69
CA TYR A 65 -20.79 5.27 -5.62
C TYR A 65 -21.48 6.07 -4.51
N TYR A 66 -20.94 6.10 -3.30
CA TYR A 66 -21.52 6.84 -2.19
C TYR A 66 -21.54 8.36 -2.43
N LEU A 67 -20.45 8.93 -2.95
CA LEU A 67 -20.39 10.36 -3.25
C LEU A 67 -21.37 10.75 -4.36
N ASN A 68 -21.53 9.90 -5.38
CA ASN A 68 -22.48 10.11 -6.47
C ASN A 68 -23.94 9.85 -6.09
N ALA A 69 -24.20 9.00 -5.08
CA ALA A 69 -25.54 8.70 -4.61
C ALA A 69 -26.16 9.83 -3.77
N THR A 70 -25.40 10.86 -3.41
CA THR A 70 -25.91 12.08 -2.78
C THR A 70 -26.59 12.97 -3.83
N PRO A 71 -27.91 13.23 -3.73
CA PRO A 71 -28.54 14.25 -4.56
C PRO A 71 -27.78 15.57 -4.38
N GLN A 72 -27.41 16.21 -5.50
CA GLN A 72 -26.89 17.57 -5.49
C GLN A 72 -28.10 18.50 -5.49
N ASP A 73 -28.66 18.77 -4.30
CA ASP A 73 -29.61 19.86 -4.08
C ASP A 73 -28.90 21.21 -3.84
#